data_AF-A0A920DQP1-F1
#
_entry.id   AF-A0A920DQP1-F1
#
_cell.length_a   1.000
_cell.length_b   1.000
_cell.length_c   1.000
_cell.angle_alpha   90.00
_cell.angle_beta   90.00
_cell.angle_gamma   90.00
#
_symmetry.space_group_name_H-M   'P 1'
#
loop_
_entity.id
_entity.type
_entity.pdbx_description
1 polymer ?
#
loop_
_entity_poly.entity_id
_entity_poly.type
_entity_poly.pdbx_seq_one_letter_code
_entity_poly.pdbx_strand_id
1 'polypeptide(L)'
;MDDGSCLPVIYGCMDSNYVEFNPLANTDTTMCFTEVVLGCTDVNALNYFQDANTDDGSCIDKIIGCLDLNADNYNDYDKIQFLIF
;
A
#
# COMPACT_ATOMS: atom_id res chain seq x y z
N MET A 1 -3.25 1.54 -48.54
CA MET A 1 -1.84 1.51 -48.12
C MET A 1 -1.83 1.76 -46.63
N ASP A 2 -1.11 0.93 -45.89
CA ASP A 2 -0.74 1.13 -44.48
C ASP A 2 0.69 1.69 -44.50
N ASP A 3 0.90 2.88 -43.95
CA ASP A 3 2.20 3.57 -43.92
C ASP A 3 3.02 3.23 -42.67
N GLY A 4 2.57 2.25 -41.87
CA GLY A 4 3.26 1.81 -40.65
C GLY A 4 3.28 2.86 -39.55
N SER A 5 2.51 3.96 -39.68
CA SER A 5 2.31 4.94 -38.62
C SER A 5 1.39 4.44 -37.51
N CYS A 6 0.67 3.33 -37.75
CA CYS A 6 -0.21 2.71 -36.78
C CYS A 6 0.60 2.12 -35.60
N LEU A 7 0.41 2.70 -34.42
CA LEU A 7 0.85 2.09 -33.17
C LEU A 7 -0.02 0.87 -32.84
N PRO A 8 0.55 -0.19 -32.24
CA PRO A 8 -0.24 -1.32 -31.77
C PRO A 8 -1.19 -0.86 -30.66
N VAL A 9 -2.42 -1.40 -30.67
CA VAL A 9 -3.38 -1.18 -29.58
C VAL A 9 -2.94 -2.01 -28.38
N ILE A 10 -2.78 -1.33 -27.24
CA ILE A 10 -2.48 -1.95 -25.95
C ILE A 10 -3.67 -1.66 -25.04
N TYR A 11 -4.44 -2.71 -24.77
CA TYR A 11 -5.58 -2.66 -23.86
C TYR A 11 -5.12 -2.69 -22.40
N GLY A 12 -5.81 -1.97 -21.53
CA GLY A 12 -5.57 -1.98 -20.09
C GLY A 12 -6.21 -0.79 -19.38
N CYS A 13 -6.11 -0.77 -18.05
CA CYS A 13 -6.52 0.39 -17.27
C CYS A 13 -5.53 1.53 -17.48
N MET A 14 -6.02 2.71 -17.86
CA MET A 14 -5.21 3.91 -18.07
C MET A 14 -5.24 4.86 -16.86
N ASP A 15 -6.02 4.54 -15.83
CA ASP A 15 -6.14 5.34 -14.62
C ASP A 15 -5.18 4.85 -13.54
N SER A 16 -4.27 5.73 -13.10
CA SER A 16 -3.27 5.43 -12.06
C SER A 16 -3.85 5.27 -10.66
N ASN A 17 -5.11 5.61 -10.45
CA ASN A 17 -5.80 5.41 -9.17
C ASN A 17 -6.30 3.97 -8.98
N TYR A 18 -5.98 3.05 -9.90
CA TYR A 18 -6.41 1.66 -9.83
C TYR A 18 -5.19 0.72 -9.81
N VAL A 19 -5.33 -0.42 -9.12
CA VAL A 19 -4.27 -1.43 -8.99
C VAL A 19 -3.90 -2.02 -10.35
N GLU A 20 -4.86 -2.13 -11.26
CA GLU A 20 -4.65 -2.67 -12.61
C GLU A 20 -4.05 -1.65 -13.60
N PHE A 21 -3.63 -0.47 -13.13
CA PHE A 21 -3.02 0.56 -13.97
C PHE A 21 -1.87 0.00 -14.82
N ASN A 22 -1.98 0.19 -16.14
CA ASN A 22 -0.95 -0.15 -17.09
C ASN A 22 -0.47 1.12 -17.82
N PRO A 23 0.75 1.62 -17.53
CA PRO A 23 1.27 2.84 -18.16
C PRO A 23 1.54 2.71 -19.67
N LEU A 24 1.51 1.49 -20.20
CA LEU A 24 1.65 1.22 -21.64
C LEU A 24 0.29 1.11 -22.35
N ALA A 25 -0.83 1.06 -21.63
CA ALA A 25 -2.15 1.01 -22.24
C ALA A 25 -2.43 2.32 -22.98
N ASN A 26 -2.91 2.20 -24.22
CA ASN A 26 -3.31 3.32 -25.07
C ASN A 26 -4.78 3.26 -25.47
N THR A 27 -5.50 2.25 -24.99
CA THR A 27 -6.94 2.07 -25.19
C THR A 27 -7.54 1.58 -23.88
N ASP A 28 -8.35 2.42 -23.25
CA ASP A 28 -9.05 2.10 -22.01
C ASP A 28 -10.19 1.12 -22.30
N THR A 29 -10.16 -0.02 -21.61
CA THR A 29 -11.13 -1.10 -21.75
C THR A 29 -12.01 -1.29 -20.52
N THR A 30 -12.19 -0.26 -19.68
CA THR A 30 -12.92 -0.38 -18.41
C THR A 30 -12.38 -1.54 -17.55
N MET A 31 -11.06 -1.77 -17.63
CA MET A 31 -10.34 -2.79 -16.87
C MET A 31 -9.84 -2.28 -15.51
N CYS A 32 -10.27 -1.09 -15.12
CA CYS A 32 -10.02 -0.48 -13.83
C CYS A 32 -11.09 -1.02 -12.86
N PHE A 33 -10.76 -2.09 -12.13
CA PHE A 33 -11.72 -2.78 -11.25
C PHE A 33 -11.49 -2.45 -9.78
N THR A 34 -10.22 -2.34 -9.38
CA THR A 34 -9.83 -2.17 -7.99
C THR A 34 -9.20 -0.81 -7.80
N GLU A 35 -9.95 0.13 -7.23
CA GLU A 35 -9.40 1.44 -6.86
C GLU A 35 -8.33 1.26 -5.77
N VAL A 36 -7.25 2.03 -5.85
CA VAL A 36 -6.16 2.04 -4.88
C VAL A 36 -6.69 2.63 -3.58
N VAL A 37 -6.58 1.84 -2.51
CA VAL A 37 -6.82 2.28 -1.14
C VAL A 37 -5.49 2.22 -0.42
N LEU A 38 -4.96 3.40 -0.08
CA LEU A 38 -3.69 3.56 0.60
C LEU A 38 -3.83 3.36 2.11
N GLY A 39 -2.83 2.71 2.69
CA GLY A 39 -2.65 2.59 4.14
C GLY A 39 -1.76 1.41 4.48
N CYS A 40 -1.47 1.22 5.77
CA CYS A 40 -0.62 0.13 6.18
C CYS A 40 -1.29 -1.24 5.92
N THR A 41 -0.64 -2.07 5.11
CA THR A 41 -1.13 -3.43 4.78
C THR A 41 -0.54 -4.53 5.68
N ASP A 42 0.41 -4.20 6.57
CA ASP A 42 0.96 -5.18 7.52
C ASP A 42 -0.01 -5.42 8.67
N VAL A 43 -0.56 -6.63 8.72
CA VAL A 43 -1.50 -7.09 9.77
C VAL A 43 -0.91 -7.06 11.19
N ASN A 44 0.41 -6.98 11.33
CA ASN A 44 1.09 -6.91 12.62
C ASN A 44 1.41 -5.47 13.05
N ALA A 45 1.23 -4.49 12.17
CA ALA A 45 1.49 -3.08 12.47
C ALA A 45 0.41 -2.48 13.38
N LEU A 46 0.78 -1.49 14.18
CA LEU A 46 -0.13 -0.81 15.11
C LEU A 46 -1.25 -0.03 14.39
N ASN A 47 -0.99 0.41 13.17
CA ASN A 47 -1.91 1.18 12.32
C ASN A 47 -2.35 0.40 11.08
N TYR A 48 -2.40 -0.94 11.15
CA TYR A 48 -2.97 -1.78 10.09
C TYR A 48 -4.34 -1.25 9.65
N PHE A 49 -4.50 -1.03 8.34
CA PHE A 49 -5.77 -0.61 7.75
C PHE A 49 -6.33 -1.73 6.88
N GLN A 50 -7.40 -2.39 7.35
CA GLN A 50 -7.92 -3.60 6.71
C GLN A 50 -8.41 -3.40 5.27
N ASP A 51 -8.83 -2.18 4.92
CA ASP A 51 -9.37 -1.86 3.60
C ASP A 51 -8.25 -1.39 2.66
N ALA A 52 -7.02 -1.17 3.16
CA ALA A 52 -5.87 -0.84 2.33
C ALA A 52 -5.51 -2.03 1.44
N ASN A 53 -5.29 -1.75 0.15
CA ASN A 53 -4.80 -2.72 -0.83
C ASN A 53 -3.41 -2.37 -1.36
N THR A 54 -2.90 -1.19 -1.02
CA THR A 54 -1.60 -0.70 -1.44
C THR A 54 -0.92 -0.04 -0.24
N ASP A 55 0.26 -0.56 0.12
CA ASP A 55 1.04 -0.02 1.22
C ASP A 55 1.53 1.40 0.88
N ASP A 56 1.31 2.34 1.79
CA ASP A 56 1.78 3.72 1.68
C ASP A 56 3.08 3.98 2.46
N GLY A 57 3.63 2.95 3.11
CA GLY A 57 4.83 3.05 3.93
C GLY A 57 4.60 3.74 5.26
N SER A 58 3.33 3.93 5.66
CA SER A 58 2.98 4.51 6.97
C SER A 58 2.98 3.49 8.11
N CYS A 59 3.24 2.20 7.85
CA CYS A 59 3.22 1.16 8.86
C CYS A 59 4.09 1.49 10.07
N ILE A 60 3.49 1.35 11.25
CA ILE A 60 4.15 1.50 12.55
C ILE A 60 4.37 0.10 13.09
N ASP A 61 5.64 -0.32 13.10
CA ASP A 61 6.05 -1.58 13.70
C ASP A 61 5.56 -1.67 15.15
N LYS A 62 5.02 -2.85 15.51
CA LYS A 62 4.75 -3.16 16.90
C LYS A 62 6.07 -3.38 17.62
N ILE A 63 6.45 -2.43 18.47
CA ILE A 63 7.64 -2.56 19.29
C ILE A 63 7.31 -3.35 20.56
N ILE A 64 7.95 -4.51 20.74
CA ILE A 64 7.75 -5.35 21.92
C ILE A 64 8.80 -4.98 22.96
N GLY A 65 8.37 -4.41 24.08
CA GLY A 65 9.23 -4.00 25.19
C GLY A 65 8.44 -3.74 26.46
N CYS A 66 9.12 -3.58 27.60
CA CYS A 66 8.51 -3.20 28.88
C CYS A 66 8.79 -1.72 29.20
N LEU A 67 7.94 -1.08 30.01
CA LEU A 67 8.22 0.27 30.56
C LEU A 67 9.04 0.23 31.87
N ASP A 68 9.44 -0.94 32.33
CA ASP A 68 10.34 -1.07 33.47
C ASP A 68 11.77 -0.71 33.04
N LEU A 69 12.30 0.38 33.57
CA LEU A 69 13.66 0.89 33.33
C LEU A 69 14.76 -0.15 33.63
N ASN A 70 14.45 -1.20 34.37
CA ASN A 70 15.38 -2.25 34.75
C ASN A 70 15.20 -3.55 33.94
N ALA A 71 14.27 -3.60 32.98
CA ALA A 71 14.08 -4.74 32.11
C ALA A 71 15.07 -4.72 30.93
N ASP A 72 15.58 -5.90 30.55
CA ASP A 72 16.48 -6.05 29.39
C ASP A 72 15.83 -5.61 28.07
N ASN A 73 14.50 -5.62 28.00
CA ASN A 73 13.69 -5.16 26.87
C ASN A 73 12.97 -3.83 27.18
N TYR A 74 13.52 -2.97 28.04
CA TYR A 74 12.97 -1.63 28.27
C TYR A 74 12.85 -0.84 26.95
N ASN A 75 11.68 -0.26 26.70
CA ASN A 75 11.45 0.58 25.52
C ASN A 75 10.45 1.72 25.80
N ASP A 76 10.87 2.96 25.54
CA ASP A 76 10.09 4.19 25.75
C ASP A 76 9.69 4.93 24.46
N TYR A 77 9.91 4.33 23.28
CA TYR A 77 9.53 4.91 21.98
C TYR A 77 8.00 4.98 21.75
N ASP A 78 7.20 4.30 22.58
CA ASP A 78 5.74 4.34 22.55
C ASP A 78 5.18 5.65 23.14
N LYS A 79 5.26 6.75 22.37
CA LYS A 79 4.43 7.94 22.62
C LYS A 79 2.96 7.77 22.19
N ILE A 80 2.58 6.61 21.67
CA ILE A 80 1.22 6.29 21.25
C ILE A 80 0.74 5.09 22.08
N GLN A 81 0.03 5.44 23.14
CA GLN A 81 -0.45 4.63 24.25
C GLN A 81 -1.33 3.42 23.87
N PHE A 82 -0.87 2.39 23.19
CA PHE A 82 -1.63 1.13 23.07
C PHE A 82 -0.76 -0.12 22.97
N LEU A 83 -0.66 -0.83 24.11
CA LEU A 83 -0.40 -2.27 24.30
C LEU A 83 1.05 -2.72 24.47
N ILE A 84 1.55 -2.55 25.69
CA ILE A 84 2.51 -3.46 26.31
C ILE A 84 1.72 -4.71 26.74
N PHE A 85 2.09 -5.89 26.24
CA PHE A 85 1.66 -7.18 26.79
C PHE A 85 2.81 -7.82 27.55
#